data_AF-A0A9P4QQE3-F1
#
_entry.id   AF-A0A9P4QQE3-F1
#
_cell.length_a   1.000
_cell.length_b   1.000
_cell.length_c   1.000
_cell.angle_alpha   90.00
_cell.angle_beta   90.00
_cell.angle_gamma   90.00
#
_symmetry.space_group_name_H-M   'P 1'
#
loop_
_entity.id
_entity.type
_entity.pdbx_description
1 polymer ?
#
loop_
_entity_poly.entity_id
_entity_poly.type
_entity_poly.pdbx_seq_one_letter_code
_entity_poly.pdbx_strand_id
1 'polypeptide(L)'
;VYTGLWVNTARGRLYGATLTLDRQQGAVLIALLALYVGAAGQGVWRILQLLLHRAFSSNNRPDGIYNQRQAILRNSESGLTAAWASLQTLIAWR
;
A
#
# COMPACT_ATOMS: atom_id res chain seq x y z
N VAL A 1 -20.65 -4.95 30.81
CA VAL A 1 -20.15 -4.40 29.53
C VAL A 1 -20.79 -5.20 28.42
N TYR A 2 -21.40 -4.56 27.42
CA TYR A 2 -21.95 -5.26 26.26
C TYR A 2 -20.82 -5.52 25.26
N THR A 3 -20.58 -6.79 24.93
CA THR A 3 -19.65 -7.20 23.86
C THR A 3 -20.45 -7.56 22.62
N GLY A 4 -20.01 -7.09 21.46
CA GLY A 4 -20.68 -7.29 20.18
C GLY A 4 -20.80 -6.02 19.36
N LEU A 5 -21.51 -6.12 18.24
CA LEU A 5 -21.81 -4.99 17.37
C LEU A 5 -22.99 -4.21 17.94
N TRP A 6 -22.84 -2.89 18.01
CA TRP A 6 -23.93 -1.99 18.33
C TRP A 6 -23.78 -0.69 17.55
N VAL A 7 -24.89 0.02 17.36
CA VAL A 7 -24.90 1.28 16.61
C VAL A 7 -25.41 2.37 17.53
N ASN A 8 -24.58 3.40 17.74
CA ASN A 8 -25.01 4.63 18.39
C ASN A 8 -25.94 5.40 17.42
N THR A 9 -27.24 5.34 17.67
CA THR A 9 -28.27 5.99 16.84
C THR A 9 -28.09 7.50 16.77
N ALA A 10 -27.51 8.15 17.78
CA ALA A 10 -27.23 9.59 17.78
C ALA A 10 -26.09 10.00 16.83
N ARG A 11 -25.15 9.09 16.51
CA ARG A 11 -24.07 9.32 15.53
C ARG A 11 -24.41 8.84 14.12
N GLY A 12 -25.63 8.34 13.91
CA GLY A 12 -26.06 7.76 12.65
C GLY A 12 -25.43 6.38 12.37
N ARG A 13 -25.91 5.73 11.31
CA ARG A 13 -25.63 4.31 11.04
C ARG A 13 -24.19 4.00 10.63
N LEU A 14 -23.49 4.98 10.04
CA LEU A 14 -22.11 4.83 9.58
C LEU A 14 -21.11 5.12 10.71
N TYR A 15 -21.13 6.33 11.28
CA TYR A 15 -20.19 6.74 12.31
C TYR A 15 -20.54 6.22 13.72
N GLY A 16 -21.75 5.70 13.91
CA GLY A 16 -22.19 5.13 15.18
C GLY A 16 -21.90 3.63 15.34
N ALA A 17 -21.51 2.93 14.28
CA ALA A 17 -21.24 1.49 14.35
C ALA A 17 -19.96 1.22 15.15
N THR A 18 -20.10 0.51 16.28
CA THR A 18 -19.01 0.18 17.19
C THR A 18 -19.01 -1.32 17.46
N LEU A 19 -17.82 -1.94 17.41
CA LEU A 19 -17.60 -3.33 17.77
C LEU A 19 -16.84 -3.36 19.10
N THR A 20 -17.49 -3.84 20.17
CA THR A 20 -16.87 -3.97 21.49
C THR A 20 -16.45 -5.43 21.71
N LEU A 21 -15.18 -5.67 21.96
CA LEU A 21 -14.58 -7.00 22.11
C LEU A 21 -13.85 -7.10 23.45
N ASP A 22 -13.68 -8.33 23.94
CA ASP A 22 -12.74 -8.60 25.02
C ASP A 22 -11.28 -8.42 24.55
N ARG A 23 -10.35 -8.20 25.48
CA ARG A 23 -8.93 -7.94 25.21
C ARG A 23 -8.30 -9.01 24.32
N GLN A 24 -8.59 -10.29 24.54
CA GLN A 24 -7.99 -11.37 23.74
C GLN A 24 -8.48 -11.34 22.28
N GLN A 25 -9.79 -11.21 22.09
CA GLN A 25 -10.40 -11.16 20.76
C GLN A 25 -10.00 -9.89 20.00
N GLY A 26 -9.90 -8.76 20.70
CA GLY A 26 -9.39 -7.51 20.14
C GLY A 26 -7.96 -7.63 19.64
N ALA A 27 -7.08 -8.30 20.39
CA ALA A 27 -5.70 -8.55 19.96
C ALA A 27 -5.64 -9.42 18.69
N VAL A 28 -6.48 -10.46 18.60
CA VAL A 28 -6.59 -11.31 17.40
C VAL A 28 -7.08 -10.50 16.20
N LEU A 29 -8.10 -9.65 16.38
CA LEU A 29 -8.61 -8.80 15.31
C LEU A 29 -7.55 -7.81 14.81
N ILE A 30 -6.80 -7.19 15.70
CA ILE A 30 -5.71 -6.27 15.32
C ILE A 30 -4.62 -7.02 14.53
N ALA A 31 -4.22 -8.21 14.97
CA ALA A 31 -3.24 -9.03 14.27
C ALA A 31 -3.73 -9.40 12.86
N LEU A 32 -4.99 -9.81 12.72
CA LEU A 32 -5.61 -10.10 11.42
C LEU A 32 -5.61 -8.86 10.52
N LEU A 33 -5.98 -7.69 11.04
CA LEU A 33 -5.97 -6.44 10.30
C LEU A 33 -4.56 -6.05 9.86
N ALA A 34 -3.55 -6.21 10.71
CA ALA A 34 -2.16 -5.93 10.36
C ALA A 34 -1.69 -6.81 9.20
N LEU A 35 -1.99 -8.12 9.24
CA LEU A 35 -1.69 -9.05 8.15
C LEU A 35 -2.45 -8.68 6.87
N TYR A 36 -3.74 -8.37 6.98
CA TYR A 36 -4.57 -7.98 5.86
C TYR A 36 -4.08 -6.70 5.18
N VAL A 37 -3.77 -5.65 5.95
CA VAL A 37 -3.23 -4.39 5.44
C VAL A 37 -1.88 -4.61 4.76
N GLY A 38 -1.00 -5.45 5.33
CA GLY A 38 0.27 -5.83 4.71
C GLY A 38 0.07 -6.53 3.35
N ALA A 39 -0.80 -7.53 3.29
CA ALA A 39 -1.11 -8.26 2.06
C ALA A 39 -1.78 -7.37 1.00
N ALA A 40 -2.74 -6.54 1.41
CA ALA A 40 -3.40 -5.57 0.54
C ALA A 40 -2.40 -4.54 0.00
N GLY A 41 -1.49 -4.05 0.84
CA GLY A 41 -0.42 -3.14 0.44
C GLY A 41 0.48 -3.73 -0.64
N GLN A 42 0.85 -5.01 -0.54
CA GLN A 42 1.60 -5.70 -1.59
C GLN A 42 0.80 -5.82 -2.89
N GLY A 43 -0.50 -6.13 -2.80
CA GLY A 43 -1.38 -6.17 -3.97
C GLY A 43 -1.50 -4.83 -4.68
N VAL A 44 -1.72 -3.76 -3.91
CA VAL A 44 -1.76 -2.38 -4.42
C VAL A 44 -0.44 -1.99 -5.07
N TRP A 45 0.70 -2.36 -4.47
CA TRP A 45 2.01 -2.10 -5.07
C TRP A 45 2.16 -2.74 -6.45
N ARG A 46 1.75 -4.01 -6.61
CA ARG A 46 1.80 -4.69 -7.92
C ARG A 46 0.97 -3.97 -8.99
N ILE A 47 -0.22 -3.49 -8.63
CA ILE A 47 -1.07 -2.71 -9.54
C ILE A 47 -0.40 -1.39 -9.91
N LEU A 48 0.13 -0.66 -8.91
CA LEU A 48 0.85 0.59 -9.14
C LEU A 48 2.09 0.38 -9.99
N GLN A 49 2.88 -0.66 -9.73
CA GLN A 49 4.04 -1.04 -10.51
C GLN A 49 3.68 -1.24 -12.00
N LEU A 50 2.56 -1.94 -12.28
CA LEU A 50 2.06 -2.13 -13.64
C LEU A 50 1.63 -0.80 -14.29
N LEU A 51 0.91 0.04 -13.55
CA LEU A 51 0.45 1.35 -14.04
C LEU A 51 1.64 2.27 -14.35
N LEU A 52 2.62 2.34 -13.46
CA LEU A 52 3.85 3.11 -13.65
C LEU A 52 4.66 2.55 -14.82
N HIS A 53 4.79 1.23 -14.93
CA HIS A 53 5.47 0.60 -16.06
C HIS A 53 4.84 0.98 -17.40
N ARG A 54 3.51 0.97 -17.49
CA ARG A 54 2.77 1.40 -18.68
C ARG A 54 2.89 2.90 -18.94
N ALA A 55 2.73 3.74 -17.92
CA ALA A 55 2.79 5.19 -18.05
C ALA A 55 4.18 5.68 -18.49
N PHE A 56 5.24 4.99 -18.07
CA PHE A 56 6.62 5.35 -18.40
C PHE A 56 7.23 4.51 -19.52
N SER A 57 6.46 3.63 -20.16
CA SER A 57 6.90 2.91 -21.35
C SER A 57 6.87 3.86 -22.56
N SER A 58 8.04 4.28 -23.04
CA SER A 58 8.19 5.07 -24.27
C SER A 58 8.47 4.13 -25.45
N ASN A 59 7.86 4.39 -26.60
CA ASN A 59 8.09 3.63 -27.83
C ASN A 59 9.32 4.12 -28.62
N ASN A 60 9.96 5.21 -28.20
CA ASN A 60 11.04 5.85 -28.95
C ASN A 60 12.32 5.94 -28.09
N ARG A 61 13.42 5.37 -28.63
CA ARG A 61 14.82 5.26 -28.13
C ARG A 61 15.03 5.25 -26.60
N PRO A 62 15.54 4.14 -26.02
CA PRO A 62 15.77 4.05 -24.58
C PRO A 62 17.05 4.80 -24.16
N ASP A 63 16.89 5.95 -23.53
CA ASP A 63 17.97 6.63 -22.81
C ASP A 63 18.40 5.83 -21.56
N GLY A 64 19.62 6.07 -21.06
CA GLY A 64 20.13 5.38 -19.85
C GLY A 64 19.23 5.54 -18.62
N ILE A 65 18.59 6.70 -18.48
CA ILE A 65 17.62 7.01 -17.41
C ILE A 65 16.35 6.15 -17.56
N TYR A 66 15.89 5.94 -18.80
CA TYR A 66 14.75 5.07 -19.08
C TYR A 66 15.03 3.63 -18.63
N ASN A 67 16.20 3.10 -18.98
CA ASN A 67 16.60 1.74 -18.59
C ASN A 67 16.73 1.60 -17.06
N GLN A 68 17.32 2.58 -16.37
CA GLN A 68 17.43 2.55 -14.91
C GLN A 68 16.06 2.58 -14.22
N ARG A 69 15.15 3.42 -14.70
CA ARG A 69 13.79 3.50 -14.16
C ARG A 69 13.04 2.18 -14.31
N GLN A 70 13.15 1.54 -15.48
CA GLN A 70 12.54 0.24 -15.73
C GLN A 70 13.15 -0.86 -14.86
N ALA A 71 14.47 -0.84 -14.64
CA ALA A 71 15.12 -1.76 -13.72
C ALA A 71 14.65 -1.58 -12.26
N ILE A 72 14.49 -0.33 -11.80
CA ILE A 72 13.98 -0.03 -10.45
C ILE A 72 12.54 -0.51 -10.29
N LEU A 73 11.68 -0.20 -11.26
CA LEU A 73 10.28 -0.64 -11.23
C LEU A 73 10.17 -2.17 -11.30
N ARG A 74 11.08 -2.88 -11.97
CA ARG A 74 11.04 -4.36 -12.06
C ARG A 74 11.62 -5.06 -10.85
N ASN A 75 12.65 -4.49 -10.21
CA ASN A 75 13.36 -5.11 -9.09
C ASN A 75 12.86 -4.67 -7.71
N SER A 76 11.88 -3.77 -7.63
CA SER A 76 11.37 -3.29 -6.35
C SER A 76 10.29 -4.20 -5.78
N GLU A 77 10.60 -4.83 -4.65
CA GLU A 77 9.66 -5.67 -3.92
C GLU A 77 8.55 -4.87 -3.23
N SER A 78 8.81 -3.59 -2.94
CA SER A 78 7.86 -2.68 -2.30
C SER A 78 7.92 -1.27 -2.86
N GLY A 79 6.83 -0.51 -2.69
CA GLY A 79 6.77 0.88 -3.12
C GLY A 79 7.80 1.77 -2.44
N LEU A 80 8.13 1.51 -1.18
CA LEU A 80 9.17 2.24 -0.45
C LEU A 80 10.55 2.04 -1.08
N THR A 81 10.91 0.79 -1.41
CA THR A 81 12.18 0.49 -2.07
C THR A 81 12.28 1.14 -3.46
N ALA A 82 11.18 1.16 -4.21
CA ALA A 82 11.12 1.83 -5.52
C ALA A 82 11.30 3.34 -5.41
N ALA A 83 10.61 3.97 -4.45
CA ALA A 83 10.69 5.41 -4.21
C ALA A 83 12.10 5.82 -3.78
N TRP A 84 12.70 5.06 -2.86
CA TRP A 84 14.07 5.29 -2.40
C TRP A 84 15.09 5.17 -3.53
N ALA A 85 15.03 4.10 -4.32
CA ALA A 85 15.91 3.92 -5.46
C ALA A 85 15.71 5.02 -6.53
N SER A 86 14.46 5.46 -6.74
CA SER A 86 14.16 6.57 -7.66
C SER A 86 14.77 7.89 -7.17
N LEU A 87 14.69 8.18 -5.86
CA LEU A 87 15.34 9.34 -5.26
C LEU A 87 16.87 9.29 -5.43
N GLN A 88 17.48 8.13 -5.21
CA GLN A 88 18.92 7.95 -5.41
C GLN A 88 19.31 8.22 -6.87
N THR A 89 18.54 7.73 -7.84
CA THR A 89 18.81 8.04 -9.25
C THR A 89 18.67 9.54 -9.54
N LEU A 90 17.62 10.21 -9.03
CA LEU A 90 17.45 11.66 -9.24
C LEU A 90 18.63 12.47 -8.69
N ILE A 91 19.21 12.06 -7.56
CA ILE A 91 20.41 12.69 -6.99
C ILE A 91 21.65 12.38 -7.83
N ALA A 92 21.81 11.14 -8.30
CA ALA A 92 22.99 10.72 -9.08
C ALA A 92 23.07 11.34 -10.49
N TRP A 93 21.93 11.74 -11.06
CA TRP A 93 21.84 12.40 -12.37
C TRP A 93 21.78 13.94 -12.28
N ARG A 94 21.94 14.51 -11.08
CA ARG A 94 22.06 15.96 -10.86
C ARG A 94 23.53 16.37 -10.88
#